data_AF-A0A925FRM9-F1
#
_entry.id   AF-A0A925FRM9-F1
#
_cell.length_a   1.000
_cell.length_b   1.000
_cell.length_c   1.000
_cell.angle_alpha   90.00
_cell.angle_beta   90.00
_cell.angle_gamma   90.00
#
_symmetry.space_group_name_H-M   'P 1'
#
loop_
_entity.id
_entity.type
_entity.pdbx_description
1 polymer ?
#
loop_
_entity_poly.entity_id
_entity_poly.type
_entity_poly.pdbx_seq_one_letter_code
_entity_poly.pdbx_strand_id
1 'polypeptide(L)'
;MKYSNEISKRRTFAIISHPDAGKTTLTEKFLLFGGAIQTAGAVKSNKIKKHATSDFMEIERQRGISVATSVMTFEYKGMLINLLDTPGHKDFAEDTYRTLTAV
;
A
#
# COMPACT_ATOMS: atom_id res chain seq x y z
N MET A 1 3.92 -22.02 21.42
CA MET A 1 3.62 -20.56 21.55
C MET A 1 2.17 -20.32 21.15
N LYS A 2 1.36 -19.64 21.98
CA LYS A 2 -0.10 -19.44 21.79
C LYS A 2 -0.47 -18.76 20.46
N TYR A 3 0.47 -18.06 19.81
CA TYR A 3 0.23 -17.23 18.63
C TYR A 3 0.93 -17.72 17.35
N SER A 4 1.59 -18.88 17.37
CA SER A 4 2.42 -19.34 16.25
C SER A 4 1.64 -19.43 14.92
N ASN A 5 0.42 -19.96 14.95
CA ASN A 5 -0.43 -20.06 13.74
C ASN A 5 -0.83 -18.70 13.19
N GLU A 6 -1.10 -17.73 14.06
CA GLU A 6 -1.50 -16.39 13.63
C GLU A 6 -0.30 -15.62 13.08
N ILE A 7 0.89 -15.80 13.66
CA ILE A 7 2.14 -15.23 13.14
C ILE A 7 2.45 -15.83 11.77
N SER A 8 2.33 -17.15 11.59
CA SER A 8 2.66 -17.82 10.32
C SER A 8 1.72 -17.46 9.16
N LYS A 9 0.52 -16.94 9.43
CA LYS A 9 -0.43 -16.47 8.41
C LYS A 9 -0.13 -15.06 7.89
N ARG A 10 0.68 -14.26 8.60
CA ARG A 10 0.95 -12.86 8.23
C ARG A 10 2.10 -12.76 7.24
N ARG A 11 1.94 -11.92 6.22
CA ARG A 11 3.00 -11.52 5.30
C ARG A 11 3.00 -10.01 5.22
N THR A 12 4.12 -9.38 5.58
CA THR A 12 4.29 -7.94 5.53
C THR A 12 5.40 -7.65 4.53
N PHE A 13 5.16 -6.75 3.57
CA PHE A 13 6.18 -6.36 2.60
C PHE A 13 5.92 -4.96 2.04
N ALA A 14 6.96 -4.38 1.45
CA ALA A 14 6.89 -3.09 0.77
C ALA A 14 7.17 -3.24 -0.74
N ILE A 15 6.60 -2.37 -1.55
CA ILE A 15 6.96 -2.24 -2.98
C ILE A 15 7.85 -1.01 -3.13
N ILE A 16 9.09 -1.21 -3.59
CA ILE A 16 10.08 -0.17 -3.84
C ILE A 16 10.48 -0.16 -5.31
N SER A 17 10.58 1.01 -5.92
CA SER A 17 11.08 1.19 -7.29
C SER A 17 11.30 2.66 -7.61
N HIS A 18 11.88 2.95 -8.77
CA HIS A 18 12.02 4.30 -9.32
C HIS A 18 10.63 4.97 -9.56
N PRO A 19 10.54 6.32 -9.63
CA PRO A 19 9.35 7.00 -10.15
C PRO A 19 8.84 6.37 -11.45
N ASP A 20 7.52 6.37 -11.63
CA ASP A 20 6.83 5.91 -12.83
C ASP A 20 6.98 4.43 -13.21
N ALA A 21 7.69 3.63 -12.42
CA ALA A 21 7.83 2.18 -12.64
C ALA A 21 6.54 1.37 -12.34
N GLY A 22 5.44 2.03 -11.96
CA GLY A 22 4.13 1.40 -11.83
C GLY A 22 3.80 0.79 -10.46
N LYS A 23 4.45 1.21 -9.36
CA LYS A 23 4.15 0.72 -7.98
C LYS A 23 2.67 0.81 -7.65
N THR A 24 2.09 2.00 -7.80
CA THR A 24 0.67 2.26 -7.50
C THR A 24 -0.24 1.36 -8.34
N THR A 25 0.08 1.14 -9.62
CA THR A 25 -0.68 0.24 -10.49
C THR A 25 -0.62 -1.20 -10.01
N LEU A 26 0.55 -1.67 -9.57
CA LEU A 26 0.72 -3.02 -9.02
C LEU A 26 -0.01 -3.19 -7.68
N THR A 27 0.08 -2.18 -6.80
CA THR A 27 -0.65 -2.08 -5.55
C THR A 27 -2.17 -2.23 -5.76
N GLU A 28 -2.75 -1.50 -6.73
CA GLU A 28 -4.18 -1.62 -7.05
C GLU A 28 -4.58 -3.04 -7.50
N LYS A 29 -3.71 -3.72 -8.25
CA LYS A 29 -3.96 -5.11 -8.65
C LYS A 29 -3.92 -6.06 -7.48
N PHE A 30 -2.99 -5.89 -6.54
CA PHE A 30 -2.96 -6.68 -5.30
C PHE A 30 -4.26 -6.52 -4.50
N LEU A 31 -4.73 -5.28 -4.33
CA LEU A 31 -6.00 -5.02 -3.63
C LEU A 31 -7.19 -5.64 -4.35
N LEU A 32 -7.21 -5.62 -5.69
CA LEU A 32 -8.28 -6.25 -6.48
C LEU A 32 -8.27 -7.77 -6.28
N PHE A 33 -7.10 -8.41 -6.37
CA PHE A 33 -6.98 -9.86 -6.18
C PHE A 33 -7.25 -10.29 -4.73
N GLY A 34 -6.99 -9.42 -3.76
CA GLY A 34 -7.32 -9.64 -2.36
C GLY A 34 -8.78 -9.34 -2.01
N GLY A 35 -9.61 -8.94 -2.98
CA GLY A 35 -11.00 -8.54 -2.75
C GLY A 35 -11.18 -7.27 -1.92
N ALA A 36 -10.10 -6.55 -1.60
CA ALA A 36 -10.13 -5.31 -0.83
C ALA A 36 -10.72 -4.14 -1.62
N ILE A 37 -10.69 -4.21 -2.95
CA ILE A 37 -11.42 -3.31 -3.86
C ILE A 37 -12.18 -4.11 -4.91
N GLN A 38 -13.37 -3.64 -5.30
CA GLN A 38 -14.21 -4.30 -6.31
C GLN A 38 -13.81 -3.94 -7.76
N THR A 39 -13.01 -2.89 -7.96
CA THR A 39 -12.58 -2.43 -9.29
C THR A 39 -11.18 -1.83 -9.21
N ALA A 40 -10.28 -2.21 -10.12
CA ALA A 40 -8.97 -1.55 -10.24
C ALA A 40 -9.16 -0.05 -10.56
N GLY A 41 -8.33 0.82 -10.00
CA GLY A 41 -8.54 2.27 -10.06
C GLY A 41 -9.52 2.82 -9.01
N ALA A 42 -10.14 2.00 -8.16
CA ALA A 42 -11.00 2.46 -7.06
C ALA A 42 -10.23 3.29 -6.00
N VAL A 43 -8.93 3.02 -5.84
CA VAL A 43 -8.03 3.77 -4.96
C VAL A 43 -7.79 5.16 -5.55
N LYS A 44 -7.51 5.26 -6.85
CA LYS A 44 -7.43 6.55 -7.57
C LYS A 44 -8.76 7.31 -7.69
N SER A 45 -9.91 6.63 -7.59
CA SER A 45 -11.24 7.20 -7.91
C SER A 45 -12.17 7.43 -6.71
N ASN A 46 -11.63 7.62 -5.50
CA ASN A 46 -12.40 8.12 -4.34
C ASN A 46 -13.49 7.19 -3.78
N LYS A 47 -13.50 5.89 -4.12
CA LYS A 47 -14.56 4.96 -3.62
C LYS A 47 -14.31 4.36 -2.23
N ILE A 48 -13.16 4.64 -1.60
CA ILE A 48 -12.85 4.16 -0.24
C ILE A 48 -13.01 5.34 0.75
N LYS A 49 -14.22 5.51 1.29
CA LYS A 49 -14.48 6.38 2.44
C LYS A 49 -13.94 5.71 3.71
N LYS A 50 -12.66 5.89 4.04
CA LYS A 50 -12.16 5.70 5.42
C LYS A 50 -11.37 6.94 5.84
N HIS A 51 -11.82 7.54 6.94
CA HIS A 51 -11.56 8.91 7.40
C HIS A 51 -10.12 9.26 7.84
N ALA A 52 -9.11 8.45 7.53
CA ALA A 52 -7.72 8.70 7.95
C ALA A 52 -6.74 8.92 6.78
N THR A 53 -7.15 8.65 5.54
CA THR A 53 -6.31 8.72 4.33
C THR A 53 -6.65 9.89 3.39
N SER A 54 -7.63 10.73 3.73
CA SER A 54 -8.21 11.74 2.83
C SER A 54 -7.21 12.80 2.37
N ASP A 55 -6.44 13.38 3.29
CA ASP A 55 -5.63 14.57 2.98
C ASP A 55 -4.39 14.22 2.15
N PHE A 56 -3.72 13.11 2.47
CA PHE A 56 -2.55 12.66 1.71
C PHE A 56 -2.93 12.13 0.33
N MET A 57 -4.01 11.36 0.20
CA MET A 57 -4.49 10.89 -1.11
C MET A 57 -4.89 12.05 -2.03
N GLU A 58 -5.46 13.12 -1.47
CA GLU A 58 -5.82 14.32 -2.24
C GLU A 58 -4.57 15.09 -2.71
N ILE A 59 -3.54 15.23 -1.87
CA ILE A 59 -2.25 15.84 -2.21
C ILE A 59 -1.51 15.01 -3.27
N GLU A 60 -1.46 13.69 -3.12
CA GLU A 60 -0.88 12.77 -4.10
C GLU A 60 -1.57 12.88 -5.45
N ARG A 61 -2.91 13.01 -5.46
CA ARG A 61 -3.69 13.23 -6.69
C ARG A 61 -3.35 14.56 -7.37
N GLN A 62 -3.25 15.65 -6.60
CA GLN A 62 -2.90 16.96 -7.15
C GLN A 62 -1.50 16.98 -7.76
N ARG A 63 -0.56 16.23 -7.16
CA ARG A 63 0.83 16.19 -7.61
C ARG A 63 1.13 15.09 -8.63
N GLY A 64 0.24 14.10 -8.78
CA GLY A 64 0.45 12.94 -9.66
C GLY A 64 1.56 11.98 -9.20
N ILE A 65 2.04 12.12 -7.97
CA ILE A 65 3.14 11.35 -7.39
C ILE A 65 2.74 10.84 -6.00
N SER A 66 3.30 9.72 -5.58
CA SER A 66 3.19 9.24 -4.19
C SER A 66 4.10 10.06 -3.28
N VAL A 67 3.52 10.60 -2.21
CA VAL A 67 4.12 11.57 -1.28
C VAL A 67 4.27 10.97 0.12
N ALA A 68 3.46 9.99 0.49
CA ALA A 68 3.51 9.36 1.80
C ALA A 68 3.44 7.83 1.72
N THR A 69 3.91 7.16 2.77
CA THR A 69 3.78 5.71 2.89
C THR A 69 2.36 5.34 3.30
N SER A 70 1.69 4.50 2.51
CA SER A 70 0.36 4.00 2.81
C SER A 70 0.40 2.51 3.17
N VAL A 71 -0.27 2.11 4.25
CA VAL A 71 -0.40 0.71 4.66
C VAL A 71 -1.77 0.18 4.25
N MET A 72 -1.79 -0.94 3.53
CA MET A 72 -3.00 -1.64 3.12
C MET A 72 -2.98 -3.09 3.58
N THR A 73 -4.09 -3.55 4.12
CA THR A 73 -4.23 -4.94 4.59
C THR A 73 -5.34 -5.64 3.81
N PHE A 74 -5.05 -6.84 3.31
CA PHE A 74 -6.01 -7.69 2.58
C PHE A 74 -5.72 -9.17 2.81
N GLU A 75 -6.71 -10.03 2.57
CA GLU A 75 -6.52 -11.48 2.63
C GLU A 75 -6.26 -12.05 1.24
N TYR A 76 -5.31 -12.99 1.16
CA TYR A 76 -5.04 -13.73 -0.07
C TYR A 76 -4.67 -15.17 0.24
N LYS A 77 -5.45 -16.13 -0.28
CA LYS A 77 -5.24 -17.58 -0.07
C LYS A 77 -5.09 -17.97 1.42
N GLY A 78 -5.90 -17.37 2.30
CA GLY A 78 -5.86 -17.62 3.74
C GLY A 78 -4.65 -17.01 4.48
N MET A 79 -3.87 -16.16 3.82
CA MET A 79 -2.82 -15.35 4.43
C MET A 79 -3.28 -13.90 4.59
N LEU A 80 -2.89 -13.27 5.70
CA LEU A 80 -3.12 -11.85 5.94
C LEU A 80 -1.92 -11.06 5.38
N ILE A 81 -2.15 -10.29 4.34
CA ILE A 81 -1.14 -9.50 3.65
C ILE A 81 -1.18 -8.06 4.16
N ASN A 82 -0.03 -7.53 4.57
CA ASN A 82 0.19 -6.11 4.86
C ASN A 82 1.14 -5.55 3.81
N LEU A 83 0.62 -4.70 2.94
CA LEU A 83 1.36 -4.04 1.88
C LEU A 83 1.65 -2.59 2.27
N LEU A 84 2.92 -2.23 2.27
CA LEU A 84 3.39 -0.86 2.47
C LEU A 84 3.77 -0.28 1.11
N ASP A 85 2.98 0.69 0.62
CA ASP A 85 3.28 1.41 -0.61
C ASP A 85 4.21 2.57 -0.29
N THR A 86 5.37 2.62 -0.94
CA THR A 86 6.42 3.61 -0.64
C THR A 86 6.49 4.71 -1.70
N PRO A 87 6.82 5.95 -1.30
CA PRO A 87 7.10 7.03 -2.23
C PRO A 87 8.21 6.65 -3.22
N GLY A 88 7.98 6.93 -4.51
CA GLY A 88 8.97 6.72 -5.56
C GLY A 88 9.93 7.90 -5.75
N HIS A 89 9.48 9.12 -5.41
CA HIS A 89 10.23 10.34 -5.70
C HIS A 89 11.44 10.48 -4.76
N LYS A 90 12.56 10.98 -5.30
CA LYS A 90 13.83 11.14 -4.56
C LYS A 90 13.67 12.01 -3.31
N ASP A 91 12.77 12.98 -3.36
CA ASP A 91 12.47 13.91 -2.27
C ASP A 91 11.84 13.22 -1.04
N PHE A 92 11.40 11.97 -1.17
CA PHE A 92 10.77 11.19 -0.09
C PHE A 92 11.56 9.92 0.27
N ALA A 93 12.85 9.89 -0.05
CA ALA A 93 13.71 8.73 0.20
C ALA A 93 13.79 8.34 1.69
N GLU A 94 13.75 9.31 2.61
CA GLU A 94 13.78 9.04 4.05
C GLU A 94 12.58 8.21 4.52
N ASP A 95 11.37 8.54 4.05
CA ASP A 95 10.15 7.80 4.38
C ASP A 95 10.17 6.39 3.80
N THR A 96 10.77 6.21 2.62
CA THR A 96 11.02 4.89 2.04
C THR A 96 11.98 4.08 2.91
N TYR A 97 13.08 4.66 3.41
CA TYR A 97 14.00 3.97 4.31
C TYR A 97 13.36 3.58 5.64
N ARG A 98 12.56 4.47 6.25
CA ARG A 98 11.81 4.17 7.48
C ARG A 98 10.85 3.01 7.28
N THR A 99 10.15 2.98 6.15
CA THR A 99 9.21 1.89 5.81
C THR A 99 9.90 0.54 5.71
N LEU A 100 11.12 0.49 5.17
CA LEU A 100 11.89 -0.75 5.05
C LEU A 100 12.33 -1.32 6.40
N THR A 101 12.34 -0.54 7.48
CA THR A 101 12.62 -1.07 8.83
C THR A 101 11.41 -1.77 9.47
N ALA A 102 10.22 -1.61 8.89
CA ALA A 102 8.97 -2.17 9.40
C ALA A 102 8.56 -3.49 8.70
N VAL A 103 9.36 -3.97 7.75
CA VAL A 103 9.09 -5.18 6.95
C VAL A 103 10.08 -6.30 7.22
#